data_AF-A0AAN6ZJJ3-F1
#
_entry.id   AF-A0AAN6ZJJ3-F1
#
_cell.length_a   1.000
_cell.length_b   1.000
_cell.length_c   1.000
_cell.angle_alpha   90.00
_cell.angle_beta   90.00
_cell.angle_gamma   90.00
#
_symmetry.space_group_name_H-M   'P 1'
#
loop_
_entity.id
_entity.type
_entity.pdbx_description
1 polymer ?
#
loop_
_entity_poly.entity_id
_entity_poly.type
_entity_poly.pdbx_seq_one_letter_code
_entity_poly.pdbx_strand_id
1 'polypeptide(L)'
;MATIAGQGNSASPGVEQVIATEGKATNKPKPPVRLSLPPGPRIPYDFYDAWSPPAIPKSPSNDSGNGNGRFNNLRDSPPLVLERKERDRGIPSGSSLTPFSKAKQEIDVEEVIREVIDRLEALVKMASPQLIFVDGTFADLAQEMAGYLHVDEEVKKHLSQEQNEEALQLLVQASQSLNGVPEKEFTGAYNLLIHLVLQSNDPKKYLPTVCVNLQKPITSSPTHGFTLAANALSTIFNLLPQNNPLRFNVLLQITRFIRQHGQFELLKPRLHNLEGWFKVWETNEDDQRRLYVEVSDAAADAGYEEESYHYLIKALGTFDRDEQEEVTSEEAQKLSLKALRLAISHPTRFDFQDLRVLPSVQALSDSHPVYSQLLDIFTEQDLEDYNDFKDEHQGWIEKENLDNDKLQRKMRLLTFASLAASTPNREIPYANIVKALQVPLEEVELWSIDVVRAKLVEGRLSQQQKVFLVHRTTYRVFGEKQWRELATRVGQYKSTVDQLLQVLRKAQSDVDSQREREQLELERKLANANIGGHQGGGGGDRRQPRKPRTDEDD
;
A
#
# COMPACT_ATOMS: atom_id res chain seq x y z
N MET A 1 77.16 -6.97 30.28
CA MET A 1 78.08 -6.51 29.21
C MET A 1 77.25 -5.66 28.26
N ALA A 2 77.20 -4.37 28.54
CA ALA A 2 77.91 -3.31 27.80
C ALA A 2 77.06 -2.83 26.60
N THR A 3 76.11 -1.90 26.77
CA THR A 3 76.24 -0.41 26.70
C THR A 3 76.58 0.04 25.26
N ILE A 4 75.90 1.00 24.62
CA ILE A 4 75.98 2.48 24.73
C ILE A 4 74.95 3.02 23.70
N ALA A 5 73.88 3.75 24.07
CA ALA A 5 73.76 5.20 24.34
C ALA A 5 74.13 6.08 23.13
N GLY A 6 73.55 7.25 22.82
CA GLY A 6 72.52 8.15 23.36
C GLY A 6 72.22 9.11 22.18
N GLN A 7 71.53 10.25 22.23
CA GLN A 7 71.01 11.21 23.20
C GLN A 7 69.89 11.92 22.39
N GLY A 8 68.78 12.44 22.90
CA GLY A 8 68.48 13.02 24.20
C GLY A 8 67.96 14.44 24.00
N ASN A 9 66.71 14.68 24.41
CA ASN A 9 66.17 15.93 25.00
C ASN A 9 66.10 17.20 24.10
N SER A 10 65.14 18.12 24.23
CA SER A 10 64.06 18.36 25.21
C SER A 10 63.24 19.61 24.81
N ALA A 11 61.98 19.63 25.26
CA ALA A 11 61.24 20.77 25.84
C ALA A 11 60.83 22.02 25.01
N SER A 12 59.51 22.11 24.83
CA SER A 12 58.51 23.21 24.87
C SER A 12 58.86 24.54 25.61
N PRO A 13 57.94 25.55 25.77
CA PRO A 13 56.88 26.17 24.93
C PRO A 13 56.86 27.74 25.00
N GLY A 14 55.93 28.42 24.30
CA GLY A 14 55.51 29.84 24.54
C GLY A 14 55.14 30.60 23.24
N VAL A 15 53.85 30.83 22.90
CA VAL A 15 52.92 31.94 23.26
C VAL A 15 53.37 33.35 22.81
N GLU A 16 52.69 33.92 21.80
CA GLU A 16 52.28 35.34 21.63
C GLU A 16 51.64 35.52 20.23
N GLN A 17 50.31 35.60 20.10
CA GLN A 17 49.43 36.78 20.04
C GLN A 17 49.68 37.84 18.92
N VAL A 18 48.71 37.84 17.97
CA VAL A 18 47.95 38.98 17.38
C VAL A 18 48.72 40.03 16.53
N ILE A 19 48.27 40.23 15.29
CA ILE A 19 47.71 41.50 14.75
C ILE A 19 47.20 41.29 13.31
N ALA A 20 45.97 41.75 13.08
CA ALA A 20 45.27 41.80 11.80
C ALA A 20 45.73 42.97 10.92
N THR A 21 45.55 42.86 9.60
CA THR A 21 45.17 44.00 8.74
C THR A 21 44.52 43.49 7.45
N GLU A 22 43.44 44.18 7.08
CA GLU A 22 42.51 43.93 5.99
C GLU A 22 43.07 44.32 4.61
N GLY A 23 42.51 43.77 3.53
CA GLY A 23 42.74 44.30 2.18
C GLY A 23 42.27 43.42 1.02
N LYS A 24 40.98 43.54 0.66
CA LYS A 24 40.26 42.94 -0.48
C LYS A 24 41.06 42.83 -1.79
N ALA A 25 40.97 41.67 -2.46
CA ALA A 25 40.66 41.58 -3.89
C ALA A 25 40.15 40.18 -4.28
N THR A 26 38.98 40.19 -4.91
CA THR A 26 38.20 39.06 -5.37
C THR A 26 38.83 38.35 -6.57
N ASN A 27 39.01 37.02 -6.50
CA ASN A 27 38.92 36.13 -7.66
C ASN A 27 38.71 34.69 -7.20
N LYS A 28 37.44 34.24 -7.23
CA LYS A 28 37.08 32.83 -7.02
C LYS A 28 37.60 31.99 -8.20
N PRO A 29 38.34 30.89 -7.98
CA PRO A 29 38.66 29.97 -9.06
C PRO A 29 37.40 29.16 -9.43
N LYS A 30 37.03 29.19 -10.71
CA LYS A 30 35.95 28.35 -11.27
C LYS A 30 36.34 26.87 -11.12
N PRO A 31 35.40 25.99 -10.71
CA PRO A 31 35.63 24.54 -10.78
C PRO A 31 35.76 24.08 -12.24
N PRO A 32 36.55 23.04 -12.53
CA PRO A 32 36.75 22.57 -13.90
C PRO A 32 35.44 22.05 -14.49
N VAL A 33 35.12 22.54 -15.68
CA VAL A 33 34.01 22.10 -16.53
C VAL A 33 34.24 20.62 -16.86
N ARG A 34 33.41 19.72 -16.30
CA ARG A 34 33.29 18.36 -16.84
C ARG A 34 32.69 18.48 -18.24
N LEU A 35 33.50 18.21 -19.25
CA LEU A 35 33.03 17.89 -20.60
C LEU A 35 32.01 16.75 -20.49
N SER A 36 30.74 17.05 -20.72
CA SER A 36 29.69 16.05 -20.91
C SER A 36 30.06 15.22 -22.14
N LEU A 37 30.30 13.93 -21.92
CA LEU A 37 30.42 12.95 -23.00
C LEU A 37 29.14 12.98 -23.86
N PRO A 38 29.26 12.86 -25.20
CA PRO A 38 28.11 12.79 -26.08
C PRO A 38 27.26 11.55 -25.72
N PRO A 39 25.93 11.60 -25.90
CA PRO A 39 25.08 10.46 -25.60
C PRO A 39 25.51 9.29 -26.49
N GLY A 40 25.98 8.22 -25.84
CA GLY A 40 26.27 6.95 -26.51
C GLY A 40 25.02 6.41 -27.20
N PRO A 41 25.18 5.54 -28.20
CA PRO A 41 24.06 4.96 -28.92
C PRO A 41 23.09 4.31 -27.93
N ARG A 42 21.81 4.66 -28.03
CA ARG A 42 20.72 4.07 -27.25
C ARG A 42 20.77 2.56 -27.45
N ILE A 43 21.02 1.83 -26.37
CA ILE A 43 20.91 0.39 -26.31
C ILE A 43 19.42 0.08 -26.58
N PRO A 44 19.07 -0.70 -27.61
CA PRO A 44 17.72 -1.23 -27.71
C PRO A 44 17.59 -2.26 -26.57
N TYR A 45 16.50 -2.21 -25.81
CA TYR A 45 16.17 -2.98 -24.59
C TYR A 45 16.36 -2.21 -23.27
N ASP A 46 15.31 -1.45 -22.90
CA ASP A 46 15.09 -1.01 -21.53
C ASP A 46 14.73 -2.23 -20.66
N PHE A 47 15.53 -2.47 -19.62
CA PHE A 47 15.41 -3.60 -18.66
C PHE A 47 14.09 -3.58 -17.85
N TYR A 48 13.34 -2.48 -17.87
CA TYR A 48 12.04 -2.34 -17.20
C TYR A 48 10.90 -3.10 -17.88
N ASP A 49 11.07 -3.53 -19.13
CA ASP A 49 10.02 -4.19 -19.91
C ASP A 49 9.89 -5.70 -19.69
N ALA A 50 10.82 -6.32 -18.95
CA ALA A 50 10.74 -7.76 -18.65
C ALA A 50 9.65 -8.08 -17.60
N TRP A 51 9.18 -7.09 -16.84
CA TRP A 51 8.32 -7.27 -15.66
C TRP A 51 7.19 -6.22 -15.55
N SER A 52 6.62 -5.77 -16.67
CA SER A 52 5.34 -5.03 -16.69
C SER A 52 4.39 -5.60 -17.76
N PRO A 53 3.06 -5.61 -17.52
CA PRO A 53 2.10 -5.98 -18.55
C PRO A 53 2.16 -4.99 -19.72
N PRO A 54 1.90 -5.43 -20.97
CA PRO A 54 1.99 -4.56 -22.14
C PRO A 54 0.99 -3.40 -22.03
N ALA A 55 1.44 -2.21 -22.47
CA ALA A 55 0.60 -1.02 -22.58
C ALA A 55 -0.71 -1.35 -23.32
N ILE A 56 -1.84 -0.92 -22.74
CA ILE A 56 -3.18 -1.04 -23.32
C ILE A 56 -3.14 -0.48 -24.76
N PRO A 57 -3.44 -1.28 -25.81
CA PRO A 57 -3.70 -0.70 -27.11
C PRO A 57 -4.99 0.11 -27.00
N LYS A 58 -4.92 1.42 -27.25
CA LYS A 58 -6.13 2.21 -27.52
C LYS A 58 -6.87 1.51 -28.66
N SER A 59 -8.13 1.15 -28.41
CA SER A 59 -9.00 0.59 -29.43
C SER A 59 -9.03 1.49 -30.68
N PRO A 60 -9.11 0.91 -31.88
CA PRO A 60 -9.18 1.69 -33.11
C PRO A 60 -10.49 2.48 -33.12
N SER A 61 -10.35 3.81 -33.16
CA SER A 61 -11.40 4.70 -33.63
C SER A 61 -11.81 4.27 -35.03
N ASN A 62 -13.09 3.96 -35.20
CA ASN A 62 -13.73 3.77 -36.49
C ASN A 62 -13.61 5.08 -37.27
N ASP A 63 -12.71 5.13 -38.24
CA ASP A 63 -12.66 6.19 -39.23
C ASP A 63 -12.98 5.57 -40.60
N SER A 64 -14.26 5.64 -40.96
CA SER A 64 -14.70 5.50 -42.35
C SER A 64 -14.78 6.89 -42.92
N GLY A 65 -13.71 7.30 -43.58
CA GLY A 65 -13.60 8.60 -44.21
C GLY A 65 -14.66 8.83 -45.30
N ASN A 66 -15.05 10.09 -45.47
CA ASN A 66 -15.41 10.59 -46.78
C ASN A 66 -14.80 11.99 -46.95
N GLY A 67 -13.91 12.11 -47.93
CA GLY A 67 -13.25 13.36 -48.26
C GLY A 67 -14.16 14.28 -49.09
N ASN A 68 -14.08 15.58 -48.83
CA ASN A 68 -13.62 16.59 -49.81
C ASN A 68 -14.01 18.01 -49.36
N GLY A 69 -13.10 18.95 -49.62
CA GLY A 69 -13.51 20.30 -50.05
C GLY A 69 -13.27 21.44 -49.07
N ARG A 70 -12.06 22.02 -49.18
CA ARG A 70 -11.75 23.48 -49.21
C ARG A 70 -12.89 24.46 -48.85
N PHE A 71 -12.66 25.38 -47.90
CA PHE A 71 -12.28 26.79 -48.14
C PHE A 71 -12.40 27.65 -46.88
N ASN A 72 -11.57 28.69 -46.87
CA ASN A 72 -11.38 29.79 -45.93
C ASN A 72 -12.64 30.61 -45.52
N ASN A 73 -12.48 31.24 -44.34
CA ASN A 73 -12.81 32.63 -43.97
C ASN A 73 -14.21 33.06 -43.47
N LEU A 74 -14.12 33.75 -42.33
CA LEU A 74 -14.82 34.98 -41.88
C LEU A 74 -16.33 35.00 -41.54
N ARG A 75 -16.57 35.38 -40.27
CA ARG A 75 -17.42 36.47 -39.73
C ARG A 75 -18.94 36.56 -40.01
N ASP A 76 -19.60 37.06 -38.95
CA ASP A 76 -20.85 37.83 -38.85
C ASP A 76 -22.21 37.11 -38.66
N SER A 77 -22.71 37.23 -37.41
CA SER A 77 -24.04 37.56 -36.86
C SER A 77 -25.37 37.48 -37.68
N PRO A 78 -26.55 37.40 -36.97
CA PRO A 78 -27.87 36.84 -37.39
C PRO A 78 -28.82 37.94 -38.00
N PRO A 79 -30.19 37.90 -38.11
CA PRO A 79 -31.26 37.01 -37.52
C PRO A 79 -32.56 36.80 -38.38
N LEU A 80 -33.67 36.33 -37.73
CA LEU A 80 -35.13 36.48 -38.06
C LEU A 80 -35.73 35.53 -39.15
N VAL A 81 -37.00 35.06 -39.22
CA VAL A 81 -38.29 35.26 -38.50
C VAL A 81 -39.36 34.29 -39.07
N LEU A 82 -40.38 33.95 -38.26
CA LEU A 82 -41.80 33.52 -38.52
C LEU A 82 -42.18 32.64 -39.74
N GLU A 83 -42.97 31.59 -39.51
CA GLU A 83 -44.42 31.61 -39.83
C GLU A 83 -45.22 30.40 -39.30
N ARG A 84 -46.42 30.70 -38.81
CA ARG A 84 -47.49 29.78 -38.37
C ARG A 84 -48.25 29.21 -39.56
N LYS A 85 -48.84 28.01 -39.40
CA LYS A 85 -50.12 27.69 -40.06
C LYS A 85 -50.99 26.77 -39.21
N GLU A 86 -52.15 27.31 -38.82
CA GLU A 86 -53.25 26.66 -38.10
C GLU A 86 -54.13 25.79 -39.02
N ARG A 87 -54.82 24.81 -38.40
CA ARG A 87 -56.22 24.33 -38.62
C ARG A 87 -56.31 22.83 -38.26
N ASP A 88 -57.36 22.26 -37.69
CA ASP A 88 -58.58 22.69 -36.99
C ASP A 88 -59.27 21.39 -36.51
N ARG A 89 -59.92 21.41 -35.33
CA ARG A 89 -61.05 20.55 -34.85
C ARG A 89 -60.87 19.09 -34.37
N GLY A 90 -61.36 18.87 -33.15
CA GLY A 90 -62.22 17.71 -32.80
C GLY A 90 -61.92 17.01 -31.48
N ILE A 91 -62.66 17.35 -30.40
CA ILE A 91 -62.70 16.57 -29.14
C ILE A 91 -63.76 15.47 -29.29
N PRO A 92 -63.52 14.25 -28.76
CA PRO A 92 -64.40 13.78 -27.68
C PRO A 92 -63.66 13.13 -26.50
N SER A 93 -64.31 13.31 -25.35
CA SER A 93 -64.08 12.78 -24.00
C SER A 93 -63.95 11.26 -23.87
N GLY A 94 -63.16 10.78 -22.90
CA GLY A 94 -63.26 9.40 -22.39
C GLY A 94 -62.09 8.92 -21.52
N SER A 95 -62.24 9.03 -20.20
CA SER A 95 -61.64 8.26 -19.10
C SER A 95 -60.60 7.16 -19.39
N SER A 96 -59.39 7.29 -18.85
CA SER A 96 -58.85 6.46 -17.74
C SER A 96 -57.33 6.67 -17.58
N LEU A 97 -56.92 6.99 -16.36
CA LEU A 97 -55.54 7.02 -15.90
C LEU A 97 -55.13 5.61 -15.46
N THR A 98 -53.99 5.11 -15.95
CA THR A 98 -53.06 4.27 -15.18
C THR A 98 -51.61 4.48 -15.66
N PRO A 99 -50.60 4.22 -14.78
CA PRO A 99 -49.37 5.02 -14.73
C PRO A 99 -48.15 4.34 -15.36
N PHE A 100 -47.15 5.17 -15.68
CA PHE A 100 -45.77 4.79 -16.01
C PHE A 100 -45.21 3.80 -14.96
N SER A 101 -44.95 2.57 -15.39
CA SER A 101 -44.20 1.60 -14.59
C SER A 101 -42.69 1.90 -14.67
N LYS A 102 -42.05 1.96 -13.50
CA LYS A 102 -40.60 1.91 -13.35
C LYS A 102 -40.09 0.57 -13.92
N ALA A 103 -39.37 0.61 -15.03
CA ALA A 103 -38.51 -0.50 -15.40
C ALA A 103 -37.31 -0.51 -14.44
N LYS A 104 -37.32 -1.44 -13.48
CA LYS A 104 -36.10 -1.93 -12.82
C LYS A 104 -35.28 -2.60 -13.91
N GLN A 105 -34.11 -2.05 -14.26
CA GLN A 105 -33.05 -2.87 -14.84
C GLN A 105 -32.57 -3.79 -13.73
N GLU A 106 -33.09 -5.02 -13.72
CA GLU A 106 -32.42 -6.12 -13.02
C GLU A 106 -31.11 -6.37 -13.76
N ILE A 107 -30.00 -6.05 -13.10
CA ILE A 107 -28.68 -6.46 -13.53
C ILE A 107 -28.65 -7.96 -13.30
N ASP A 108 -28.59 -8.73 -14.39
CA ASP A 108 -28.57 -10.18 -14.32
C ASP A 108 -27.21 -10.61 -13.76
N VAL A 109 -27.19 -10.89 -12.45
CA VAL A 109 -25.96 -11.15 -11.70
C VAL A 109 -25.21 -12.36 -12.28
N GLU A 110 -25.94 -13.32 -12.86
CA GLU A 110 -25.34 -14.46 -13.55
C GLU A 110 -24.57 -14.06 -14.82
N GLU A 111 -25.06 -13.08 -15.58
CA GLU A 111 -24.40 -12.61 -16.80
C GLU A 111 -23.13 -11.82 -16.46
N VAL A 112 -23.19 -10.99 -15.40
CA VAL A 112 -22.02 -10.28 -14.88
C VAL A 112 -21.00 -11.25 -14.29
N ILE A 113 -21.43 -12.28 -13.55
CA ILE A 113 -20.53 -13.32 -13.04
C ILE A 113 -19.89 -14.09 -14.20
N ARG A 114 -20.65 -14.42 -15.25
CA ARG A 114 -20.13 -15.13 -16.42
C ARG A 114 -19.14 -14.27 -17.21
N GLU A 115 -19.41 -12.97 -17.35
CA GLU A 115 -18.50 -12.02 -17.99
C GLU A 115 -17.23 -11.78 -17.15
N VAL A 116 -17.35 -11.77 -15.81
CA VAL A 116 -16.20 -11.69 -14.91
C VAL A 116 -15.38 -12.98 -14.96
N ILE A 117 -16.02 -14.15 -15.03
CA ILE A 117 -15.34 -15.44 -15.20
C ILE A 117 -14.65 -15.50 -16.56
N ASP A 118 -15.28 -15.09 -17.65
CA ASP A 118 -14.67 -15.04 -18.98
C ASP A 118 -13.49 -14.05 -19.03
N ARG A 119 -13.60 -12.90 -18.35
CA ARG A 119 -12.51 -11.93 -18.22
C ARG A 119 -11.38 -12.45 -17.33
N LEU A 120 -11.69 -13.20 -16.26
CA LEU A 120 -10.70 -13.86 -15.41
C LEU A 120 -10.01 -15.01 -16.16
N GLU A 121 -10.75 -15.80 -16.94
CA GLU A 121 -10.20 -16.84 -17.81
C GLU A 121 -9.35 -16.25 -18.95
N ALA A 122 -9.76 -15.11 -19.51
CA ALA A 122 -8.96 -14.37 -20.48
C ALA A 122 -7.69 -13.78 -19.84
N LEU A 123 -7.76 -13.28 -18.60
CA LEU A 123 -6.59 -12.83 -17.83
C LEU A 123 -5.65 -13.98 -17.47
N VAL A 124 -6.19 -15.16 -17.13
CA VAL A 124 -5.42 -16.39 -16.91
C VAL A 124 -4.77 -16.88 -18.21
N LYS A 125 -5.43 -16.73 -19.37
CA LYS A 125 -4.86 -17.01 -20.70
C LYS A 125 -3.85 -15.95 -21.17
N MET A 126 -3.89 -14.74 -20.62
CA MET A 126 -2.99 -13.61 -20.95
C MET A 126 -1.71 -13.58 -20.10
N ALA A 127 -1.61 -14.37 -19.05
CA ALA A 127 -0.30 -14.76 -18.52
C ALA A 127 0.29 -15.77 -19.52
N SER A 128 0.93 -15.28 -20.58
CA SER A 128 1.63 -16.15 -21.52
C SER A 128 2.60 -17.01 -20.72
N PRO A 129 2.42 -18.35 -20.63
CA PRO A 129 3.53 -19.19 -20.25
C PRO A 129 4.64 -18.87 -21.25
N GLN A 130 5.88 -18.71 -20.78
CA GLN A 130 7.00 -18.77 -21.71
C GLN A 130 6.89 -20.13 -22.39
N LEU A 131 6.43 -20.14 -23.65
CA LEU A 131 6.34 -21.33 -24.46
C LEU A 131 7.78 -21.75 -24.74
N ILE A 132 8.23 -22.73 -23.96
CA ILE A 132 9.46 -23.45 -24.26
C ILE A 132 9.11 -24.36 -25.44
N PHE A 133 9.47 -23.93 -26.65
CA PHE A 133 9.43 -24.78 -27.83
C PHE A 133 10.68 -25.64 -27.82
N VAL A 134 10.53 -26.88 -27.40
CA VAL A 134 11.58 -27.89 -27.47
C VAL A 134 11.01 -29.04 -28.31
N ASP A 135 11.40 -29.06 -29.58
CA ASP A 135 11.00 -30.10 -30.54
C ASP A 135 12.03 -31.23 -30.51
N GLY A 136 11.64 -32.42 -30.04
CA GLY A 136 12.52 -33.59 -30.01
C GLY A 136 11.95 -34.73 -29.15
N THR A 137 12.43 -35.97 -29.36
CA THR A 137 12.13 -37.06 -28.44
C THR A 137 12.95 -36.90 -27.15
N PHE A 138 12.49 -37.46 -26.02
CA PHE A 138 13.21 -37.37 -24.74
C PHE A 138 14.68 -37.81 -24.87
N ALA A 139 14.96 -38.83 -25.67
CA ALA A 139 16.31 -39.33 -25.92
C ALA A 139 17.20 -38.32 -26.66
N ASP A 140 16.67 -37.63 -27.67
CA ASP A 140 17.41 -36.62 -28.44
C ASP A 140 17.74 -35.41 -27.55
N LEU A 141 16.77 -34.96 -26.76
CA LEU A 141 16.91 -33.82 -25.86
C LEU A 141 17.86 -34.12 -24.69
N ALA A 142 17.79 -35.33 -24.13
CA ALA A 142 18.72 -35.77 -23.10
C ALA A 142 20.15 -35.88 -23.63
N GLN A 143 20.31 -36.26 -24.91
CA GLN A 143 21.61 -36.33 -25.56
C GLN A 143 22.18 -34.94 -25.89
N GLU A 144 21.35 -33.99 -26.33
CA GLU A 144 21.76 -32.59 -26.48
C GLU A 144 22.19 -31.97 -25.14
N MET A 145 21.44 -32.24 -24.07
CA MET A 145 21.83 -31.83 -22.71
C MET A 145 23.13 -32.48 -22.26
N ALA A 146 23.36 -33.76 -22.56
CA ALA A 146 24.60 -34.45 -22.24
C ALA A 146 25.82 -33.80 -22.91
N GLY A 147 25.65 -33.27 -24.12
CA GLY A 147 26.67 -32.51 -24.84
C GLY A 147 27.01 -31.18 -24.16
N TYR A 148 26.01 -30.46 -23.64
CA TYR A 148 26.23 -29.24 -22.84
C TYR A 148 26.94 -29.52 -21.51
N LEU A 149 26.72 -30.71 -20.93
CA LEU A 149 27.25 -31.10 -19.63
C LEU A 149 28.59 -31.85 -19.71
N HIS A 150 29.04 -32.22 -20.92
CA HIS A 150 30.19 -33.10 -21.18
C HIS A 150 30.09 -34.50 -20.54
N VAL A 151 28.88 -35.07 -20.48
CA VAL A 151 28.59 -36.41 -19.88
C VAL A 151 28.03 -37.38 -20.94
N ASP A 152 28.40 -37.17 -22.20
CA ASP A 152 27.85 -37.89 -23.37
C ASP A 152 27.90 -39.42 -23.27
N GLU A 153 29.01 -39.97 -22.76
CA GLU A 153 29.28 -41.41 -22.75
C GLU A 153 28.49 -42.19 -21.70
N GLU A 154 28.10 -41.56 -20.59
CA GLU A 154 27.35 -42.21 -19.51
C GLU A 154 25.85 -42.10 -19.76
N VAL A 155 25.39 -40.95 -20.25
CA VAL A 155 23.97 -40.72 -20.57
C VAL A 155 23.54 -41.58 -21.76
N LYS A 156 24.37 -41.74 -22.80
CA LYS A 156 24.08 -42.65 -23.93
C LYS A 156 23.91 -44.11 -23.50
N LYS A 157 24.67 -44.57 -22.49
CA LYS A 157 24.56 -45.94 -21.97
C LYS A 157 23.21 -46.16 -21.29
N HIS A 158 22.78 -45.24 -20.44
CA HIS A 158 21.47 -45.33 -19.76
C HIS A 158 20.29 -45.12 -20.72
N LEU A 159 20.41 -44.23 -21.71
CA LEU A 159 19.39 -44.06 -22.76
C LEU A 159 19.25 -45.30 -23.65
N SER A 160 20.36 -45.99 -23.95
CA SER A 160 20.33 -47.26 -24.71
C SER A 160 19.69 -48.42 -23.94
N GLN A 161 19.53 -48.29 -22.62
CA GLN A 161 18.91 -49.27 -21.74
C GLN A 161 17.47 -48.88 -21.33
N GLU A 162 16.88 -47.84 -21.96
CA GLU A 162 15.57 -47.26 -21.64
C GLU A 162 15.44 -46.75 -20.17
N GLN A 163 16.57 -46.55 -19.47
CA GLN A 163 16.61 -46.05 -18.10
C GLN A 163 16.56 -44.52 -18.06
N ASN A 164 15.44 -43.96 -18.51
CA ASN A 164 15.24 -42.51 -18.63
C ASN A 164 15.41 -41.74 -17.30
N GLU A 165 15.08 -42.36 -16.16
CA GLU A 165 15.19 -41.73 -14.84
C GLU A 165 16.63 -41.69 -14.30
N GLU A 166 17.43 -42.74 -14.57
CA GLU A 166 18.84 -42.78 -14.17
C GLU A 166 19.68 -41.81 -15.00
N ALA A 167 19.39 -41.73 -16.31
CA ALA A 167 19.95 -40.73 -17.20
C ALA A 167 19.65 -39.30 -16.70
N LEU A 168 18.39 -39.03 -16.33
CA LEU A 168 17.99 -37.71 -15.81
C LEU A 168 18.64 -37.40 -14.46
N GLN A 169 18.80 -38.39 -13.58
CA GLN A 169 19.50 -38.21 -12.32
C GLN A 169 20.97 -37.80 -12.52
N LEU A 170 21.66 -38.42 -13.46
CA LEU A 170 23.04 -38.05 -13.82
C LEU A 170 23.11 -36.64 -14.43
N LEU A 171 22.19 -36.30 -15.34
CA LEU A 171 22.09 -34.96 -15.93
C LEU A 171 21.85 -33.88 -14.86
N VAL A 172 20.96 -34.13 -13.90
CA VAL A 172 20.65 -33.18 -12.80
C VAL A 172 21.84 -33.07 -11.84
N GLN A 173 22.58 -34.13 -11.56
CA GLN A 173 23.81 -34.05 -10.75
C GLN A 173 24.91 -33.26 -11.47
N ALA A 174 25.05 -33.46 -12.78
CA ALA A 174 25.99 -32.72 -13.61
C ALA A 174 25.55 -31.26 -13.87
N SER A 175 24.28 -30.90 -13.66
CA SER A 175 23.72 -29.57 -13.97
C SER A 175 24.42 -28.39 -13.29
N GLN A 176 25.29 -28.61 -12.30
CA GLN A 176 26.17 -27.57 -11.77
C GLN A 176 27.15 -27.03 -12.84
N SER A 177 27.55 -27.82 -13.84
CA SER A 177 28.44 -27.37 -14.91
C SER A 177 27.77 -26.36 -15.84
N LEU A 178 26.43 -26.29 -15.88
CA LEU A 178 25.69 -25.28 -16.66
C LEU A 178 25.95 -23.85 -16.20
N ASN A 179 26.38 -23.65 -14.95
CA ASN A 179 26.77 -22.32 -14.44
C ASN A 179 28.03 -21.75 -15.12
N GLY A 180 28.79 -22.58 -15.85
CA GLY A 180 29.94 -22.17 -16.66
C GLY A 180 29.62 -21.92 -18.14
N VAL A 181 28.39 -22.20 -18.60
CA VAL A 181 27.97 -22.05 -20.00
C VAL A 181 27.87 -20.56 -20.39
N PRO A 182 28.24 -20.17 -21.62
CA PRO A 182 28.13 -18.78 -22.09
C PRO A 182 26.73 -18.21 -21.93
N GLU A 183 26.63 -16.90 -21.65
CA GLU A 183 25.36 -16.18 -21.41
C GLU A 183 24.29 -16.42 -22.47
N LYS A 184 24.70 -16.52 -23.76
CA LYS A 184 23.80 -16.73 -24.90
C LYS A 184 23.11 -18.09 -24.91
N GLU A 185 23.76 -19.10 -24.34
CA GLU A 185 23.28 -20.49 -24.33
C GLU A 185 22.68 -20.87 -22.98
N PHE A 186 22.96 -20.09 -21.92
CA PHE A 186 22.50 -20.33 -20.56
C PHE A 186 20.98 -20.50 -20.46
N THR A 187 20.21 -19.56 -21.01
CA THR A 187 18.74 -19.61 -20.94
C THR A 187 18.18 -20.80 -21.70
N GLY A 188 18.74 -21.13 -22.88
CA GLY A 188 18.33 -22.29 -23.67
C GLY A 188 18.63 -23.61 -22.97
N ALA A 189 19.85 -23.74 -22.42
CA ALA A 189 20.28 -24.91 -21.68
C ALA A 189 19.41 -25.15 -20.43
N TYR A 190 19.20 -24.13 -19.59
CA TYR A 190 18.34 -24.29 -18.42
C TYR A 190 16.88 -24.56 -18.81
N ASN A 191 16.34 -23.93 -19.85
CA ASN A 191 14.99 -24.24 -20.32
C ASN A 191 14.85 -25.70 -20.78
N LEU A 192 15.86 -26.25 -21.46
CA LEU A 192 15.87 -27.66 -21.86
C LEU A 192 15.97 -28.59 -20.65
N LEU A 193 16.80 -28.26 -19.66
CA LEU A 193 16.88 -29.02 -18.40
C LEU A 193 15.55 -29.00 -17.65
N ILE A 194 14.91 -27.84 -17.57
CA ILE A 194 13.62 -27.67 -16.90
C ILE A 194 12.55 -28.49 -17.63
N HIS A 195 12.53 -28.48 -18.96
CA HIS A 195 11.60 -29.29 -19.76
C HIS A 195 11.81 -30.79 -19.51
N LEU A 196 13.05 -31.28 -19.53
CA LEU A 196 13.38 -32.68 -19.23
C LEU A 196 12.93 -33.09 -17.83
N VAL A 197 13.16 -32.23 -16.82
CA VAL A 197 12.75 -32.48 -15.44
C VAL A 197 11.23 -32.50 -15.29
N LEU A 198 10.50 -31.64 -15.99
CA LEU A 198 9.03 -31.62 -15.96
C LEU A 198 8.39 -32.81 -16.70
N GLN A 199 9.10 -33.41 -17.65
CA GLN A 199 8.66 -34.62 -18.36
C GLN A 199 8.89 -35.91 -17.55
N SER A 200 9.64 -35.84 -16.46
CA SER A 200 9.92 -36.99 -15.59
C SER A 200 8.70 -37.42 -14.77
N ASN A 201 8.66 -38.70 -14.37
CA ASN A 201 7.58 -39.25 -13.53
C ASN A 201 7.56 -38.64 -12.11
N ASP A 202 8.71 -38.20 -11.60
CA ASP A 202 8.87 -37.60 -10.27
C ASP A 202 9.64 -36.27 -10.27
N PRO A 203 9.01 -35.15 -10.71
CA PRO A 203 9.65 -33.82 -10.71
C PRO A 203 10.07 -33.36 -9.30
N LYS A 204 9.44 -33.90 -8.24
CA LYS A 204 9.71 -33.56 -6.84
C LYS A 204 11.15 -33.85 -6.41
N LYS A 205 11.76 -34.89 -6.97
CA LYS A 205 13.11 -35.34 -6.61
C LYS A 205 14.19 -34.45 -7.22
N TYR A 206 13.95 -33.93 -8.42
CA TYR A 206 14.97 -33.27 -9.24
C TYR A 206 14.90 -31.73 -9.17
N LEU A 207 13.70 -31.15 -9.02
CA LEU A 207 13.52 -29.70 -8.94
C LEU A 207 14.30 -29.01 -7.81
N PRO A 208 14.38 -29.55 -6.57
CA PRO A 208 15.17 -28.95 -5.51
C PRO A 208 16.65 -28.84 -5.88
N THR A 209 17.22 -29.87 -6.50
CA THR A 209 18.63 -29.88 -6.93
C THR A 209 18.88 -28.83 -8.02
N VAL A 210 17.98 -28.69 -8.98
CA VAL A 210 18.07 -27.65 -10.02
C VAL A 210 17.98 -26.25 -9.40
N CYS A 211 17.05 -26.02 -8.46
CA CYS A 211 16.93 -24.73 -7.76
C CYS A 211 18.18 -24.40 -6.94
N VAL A 212 18.76 -25.38 -6.24
CA VAL A 212 20.02 -25.21 -5.49
C VAL A 212 21.19 -24.91 -6.42
N ASN A 213 21.24 -25.53 -7.59
CA ASN A 213 22.30 -25.24 -8.57
C ASN A 213 22.14 -23.83 -9.18
N LEU A 214 20.92 -23.34 -9.37
CA LEU A 214 20.64 -21.96 -9.79
C LEU A 214 20.94 -20.91 -8.70
N GLN A 215 20.95 -21.30 -7.42
CA GLN A 215 21.37 -20.42 -6.32
C GLN A 215 22.89 -20.26 -6.22
N LYS A 216 23.67 -21.16 -6.84
CA LYS A 216 25.14 -21.04 -6.87
C LYS A 216 25.57 -19.91 -7.82
N PRO A 217 26.72 -19.25 -7.55
CA PRO A 217 27.18 -18.17 -8.40
C PRO A 217 27.46 -18.66 -9.83
N ILE A 218 26.87 -17.97 -10.80
CA ILE A 218 27.10 -18.23 -12.24
C ILE A 218 28.48 -17.67 -12.60
N THR A 219 29.42 -18.56 -12.95
CA THR A 219 30.81 -18.20 -13.21
C THR A 219 31.00 -17.56 -14.59
N SER A 220 30.10 -17.84 -15.54
CA SER A 220 30.19 -17.31 -16.90
C SER A 220 29.83 -15.83 -17.01
N SER A 221 28.99 -15.30 -16.12
CA SER A 221 28.48 -13.92 -16.16
C SER A 221 28.31 -13.34 -14.75
N PRO A 222 29.37 -12.87 -14.09
CA PRO A 222 29.27 -12.37 -12.71
C PRO A 222 28.41 -11.11 -12.56
N THR A 223 28.22 -10.33 -13.63
CA THR A 223 27.40 -9.11 -13.64
C THR A 223 25.91 -9.38 -13.88
N HIS A 224 25.56 -10.33 -14.75
CA HIS A 224 24.16 -10.66 -15.09
C HIS A 224 23.68 -11.97 -14.47
N GLY A 225 24.53 -12.69 -13.75
CA GLY A 225 24.22 -14.01 -13.19
C GLY A 225 22.95 -14.01 -12.35
N PHE A 226 22.76 -12.99 -11.50
CA PHE A 226 21.52 -12.84 -10.74
C PHE A 226 20.27 -12.85 -11.66
N THR A 227 20.28 -12.03 -12.71
CA THR A 227 19.12 -11.88 -13.61
C THR A 227 18.84 -13.16 -14.39
N LEU A 228 19.90 -13.87 -14.81
CA LEU A 228 19.79 -15.14 -15.52
C LEU A 228 19.19 -16.23 -14.62
N ALA A 229 19.67 -16.35 -13.39
CA ALA A 229 19.14 -17.29 -12.40
C ALA A 229 17.70 -16.94 -11.98
N ALA A 230 17.40 -15.66 -11.74
CA ALA A 230 16.05 -15.19 -11.40
C ALA A 230 15.05 -15.48 -12.53
N ASN A 231 15.46 -15.25 -13.79
CA ASN A 231 14.64 -15.58 -14.95
C ASN A 231 14.40 -17.09 -15.05
N ALA A 232 15.44 -17.92 -14.94
CA ALA A 232 15.31 -19.37 -14.96
C ALA A 232 14.38 -19.90 -13.83
N LEU A 233 14.53 -19.39 -12.61
CA LEU A 233 13.65 -19.73 -11.49
C LEU A 233 12.20 -19.27 -11.71
N SER A 234 12.01 -18.09 -12.30
CA SER A 234 10.67 -17.61 -12.70
C SER A 234 10.05 -18.51 -13.75
N THR A 235 10.83 -18.95 -14.74
CA THR A 235 10.40 -19.91 -15.77
C THR A 235 9.97 -21.23 -15.13
N ILE A 236 10.73 -21.78 -14.18
CA ILE A 236 10.33 -22.98 -13.42
C ILE A 236 8.98 -22.77 -12.73
N PHE A 237 8.80 -21.65 -12.04
CA PHE A 237 7.55 -21.35 -11.33
C PHE A 237 6.35 -21.23 -12.28
N ASN A 238 6.55 -20.59 -13.43
CA ASN A 238 5.49 -20.34 -14.40
C ASN A 238 5.08 -21.60 -15.19
N LEU A 239 6.02 -22.52 -15.45
CA LEU A 239 5.76 -23.77 -16.19
C LEU A 239 5.03 -24.83 -15.37
N LEU A 240 5.24 -24.84 -14.05
CA LEU A 240 4.48 -25.73 -13.17
C LEU A 240 2.99 -25.35 -13.23
N PRO A 241 2.03 -26.28 -13.21
CA PRO A 241 0.61 -25.93 -13.18
C PRO A 241 0.22 -25.23 -11.87
N GLN A 242 -0.81 -24.38 -11.92
CA GLN A 242 -1.18 -23.51 -10.78
C GLN A 242 -1.53 -24.29 -9.50
N ASN A 243 -2.13 -25.47 -9.65
CA ASN A 243 -2.55 -26.32 -8.53
C ASN A 243 -1.44 -27.21 -7.98
N ASN A 244 -0.22 -27.16 -8.55
CA ASN A 244 0.85 -28.04 -8.11
C ASN A 244 1.49 -27.53 -6.81
N PRO A 245 1.48 -28.31 -5.71
CA PRO A 245 2.09 -27.91 -4.44
C PRO A 245 3.60 -27.69 -4.53
N LEU A 246 4.27 -28.19 -5.59
CA LEU A 246 5.69 -27.91 -5.83
C LEU A 246 5.99 -26.43 -6.08
N ARG A 247 4.99 -25.64 -6.50
CA ARG A 247 5.14 -24.18 -6.65
C ARG A 247 5.48 -23.50 -5.32
N PHE A 248 5.00 -24.02 -4.20
CA PHE A 248 5.38 -23.53 -2.86
C PHE A 248 6.89 -23.69 -2.63
N ASN A 249 7.43 -24.89 -2.88
CA ASN A 249 8.85 -25.18 -2.69
C ASN A 249 9.73 -24.31 -3.60
N VAL A 250 9.32 -24.12 -4.86
CA VAL A 250 10.04 -23.26 -5.80
C VAL A 250 9.99 -21.80 -5.35
N LEU A 251 8.83 -21.31 -4.90
CA LEU A 251 8.69 -19.95 -4.38
C LEU A 251 9.56 -19.71 -3.14
N LEU A 252 9.65 -20.69 -2.24
CA LEU A 252 10.54 -20.63 -1.08
C LEU A 252 12.01 -20.49 -1.51
N GLN A 253 12.44 -21.25 -2.52
CA GLN A 253 13.79 -21.13 -3.08
C GLN A 253 14.03 -19.80 -3.77
N ILE A 254 13.01 -19.25 -4.46
CA ILE A 254 13.07 -17.91 -5.06
C ILE A 254 13.25 -16.85 -3.98
N THR A 255 12.47 -16.91 -2.90
CA THR A 255 12.57 -15.94 -1.79
C THR A 255 13.97 -15.99 -1.16
N ARG A 256 14.52 -17.18 -0.91
CA ARG A 256 15.89 -17.36 -0.40
C ARG A 256 16.94 -16.81 -1.35
N PHE A 257 16.79 -17.05 -2.65
CA PHE A 257 17.68 -16.50 -3.66
C PHE A 257 17.65 -14.96 -3.67
N ILE A 258 16.46 -14.38 -3.66
CA ILE A 258 16.28 -12.93 -3.62
C ILE A 258 16.89 -12.32 -2.35
N ARG A 259 16.71 -12.99 -1.20
CA ARG A 259 17.32 -12.60 0.08
C ARG A 259 18.85 -12.54 -0.01
N GLN A 260 19.50 -13.58 -0.56
CA GLN A 260 20.96 -13.62 -0.71
C GLN A 260 21.52 -12.47 -1.56
N HIS A 261 20.72 -11.96 -2.50
CA HIS A 261 21.13 -10.88 -3.41
C HIS A 261 20.57 -9.49 -3.02
N GLY A 262 19.78 -9.39 -1.95
CA GLY A 262 19.19 -8.13 -1.47
C GLY A 262 18.20 -7.48 -2.44
N GLN A 263 17.60 -8.23 -3.37
CA GLN A 263 16.72 -7.67 -4.42
C GLN A 263 15.22 -7.82 -4.12
N PHE A 264 14.80 -7.45 -2.91
CA PHE A 264 13.41 -7.64 -2.44
C PHE A 264 12.35 -6.94 -3.32
N GLU A 265 12.72 -5.86 -4.01
CA GLU A 265 11.82 -5.14 -4.91
C GLU A 265 11.22 -6.00 -6.04
N LEU A 266 11.92 -7.05 -6.47
CA LEU A 266 11.40 -7.98 -7.48
C LEU A 266 10.30 -8.89 -6.91
N LEU A 267 10.35 -9.18 -5.61
CA LEU A 267 9.39 -10.04 -4.94
C LEU A 267 8.12 -9.27 -4.57
N LYS A 268 8.25 -7.99 -4.19
CA LYS A 268 7.17 -7.13 -3.68
C LYS A 268 5.87 -7.15 -4.52
N PRO A 269 5.90 -7.02 -5.86
CA PRO A 269 4.70 -7.08 -6.68
C PRO A 269 4.06 -8.46 -6.74
N ARG A 270 4.72 -9.54 -6.30
CA ARG A 270 4.14 -10.89 -6.31
C ARG A 270 3.52 -11.26 -4.96
N LEU A 271 3.95 -10.62 -3.88
CA LEU A 271 3.52 -10.96 -2.53
C LEU A 271 2.02 -10.73 -2.26
N HIS A 272 1.37 -9.82 -3.02
CA HIS A 272 -0.09 -9.62 -2.91
C HIS A 272 -0.90 -10.87 -3.28
N ASN A 273 -0.33 -11.77 -4.08
CA ASN A 273 -0.99 -13.00 -4.50
C ASN A 273 -0.78 -14.17 -3.53
N LEU A 274 0.08 -14.03 -2.50
CA LEU A 274 0.44 -15.12 -1.59
C LEU A 274 -0.78 -15.78 -0.94
N GLU A 275 -1.71 -14.98 -0.41
CA GLU A 275 -2.92 -15.50 0.24
C GLU A 275 -3.81 -16.28 -0.74
N GLY A 276 -3.85 -15.87 -2.01
CA GLY A 276 -4.54 -16.62 -3.06
C GLY A 276 -3.84 -17.93 -3.38
N TRP A 277 -2.51 -17.92 -3.44
CA TRP A 277 -1.71 -19.12 -3.71
C TRP A 277 -1.79 -20.15 -2.60
N PHE A 278 -1.79 -19.74 -1.32
CA PHE A 278 -1.96 -20.68 -0.20
C PHE A 278 -3.28 -21.44 -0.26
N LYS A 279 -4.36 -20.78 -0.70
CA LYS A 279 -5.67 -21.41 -0.89
C LYS A 279 -5.65 -22.41 -2.05
N VAL A 280 -5.01 -22.07 -3.17
CA VAL A 280 -4.94 -22.94 -4.35
C VAL A 280 -4.06 -24.17 -4.10
N TRP A 281 -3.01 -24.03 -3.29
CA TRP A 281 -2.08 -25.12 -2.97
C TRP A 281 -2.51 -25.94 -1.75
N GLU A 282 -3.59 -25.56 -1.07
CA GLU A 282 -4.04 -26.16 0.18
C GLU A 282 -2.88 -26.31 1.19
N THR A 283 -2.10 -25.24 1.34
CA THR A 283 -0.87 -25.25 2.15
C THR A 283 -1.19 -25.29 3.64
N ASN A 284 -0.53 -26.18 4.38
CA ASN A 284 -0.63 -26.25 5.84
C ASN A 284 -0.13 -24.97 6.51
N GLU A 285 -0.64 -24.66 7.70
CA GLU A 285 -0.31 -23.43 8.44
C GLU A 285 1.18 -23.31 8.76
N ASP A 286 1.86 -24.42 9.08
CA ASP A 286 3.31 -24.47 9.28
C ASP A 286 4.11 -24.04 8.05
N ASP A 287 3.69 -24.48 6.87
CA ASP A 287 4.38 -24.15 5.62
C ASP A 287 4.08 -22.71 5.19
N GLN A 288 2.86 -22.21 5.45
CA GLN A 288 2.54 -20.78 5.29
C GLN A 288 3.43 -19.92 6.20
N ARG A 289 3.58 -20.31 7.46
CA ARG A 289 4.45 -19.65 8.46
C ARG A 289 5.89 -19.58 7.98
N ARG A 290 6.44 -20.70 7.50
CA ARG A 290 7.81 -20.76 6.96
C ARG A 290 8.03 -19.77 5.82
N LEU A 291 7.10 -19.68 4.88
CA LEU A 291 7.24 -18.74 3.76
C LEU A 291 7.10 -17.28 4.23
N TYR A 292 6.15 -16.97 5.12
CA TYR A 292 6.02 -15.61 5.65
C TYR A 292 7.26 -15.17 6.44
N VAL A 293 7.87 -16.07 7.22
CA VAL A 293 9.11 -15.77 7.94
C VAL A 293 10.25 -15.49 6.96
N GLU A 294 10.42 -16.29 5.90
CA GLU A 294 11.47 -16.06 4.90
C GLU A 294 11.24 -14.76 4.11
N VAL A 295 9.99 -14.41 3.81
CA VAL A 295 9.65 -13.11 3.21
C VAL A 295 9.95 -11.96 4.18
N SER A 296 9.63 -12.11 5.46
CA SER A 296 9.91 -11.09 6.48
C SER A 296 11.42 -10.85 6.63
N ASP A 297 12.20 -11.93 6.63
CA ASP A 297 13.66 -11.86 6.69
C ASP A 297 14.25 -11.20 5.45
N ALA A 298 13.76 -11.58 4.26
CA ALA A 298 14.20 -10.99 3.01
C ALA A 298 13.92 -9.48 2.95
N ALA A 299 12.78 -9.04 3.50
CA ALA A 299 12.43 -7.63 3.62
C ALA A 299 13.33 -6.91 4.62
N ALA A 300 13.60 -7.51 5.78
CA ALA A 300 14.47 -6.94 6.82
C ALA A 300 15.90 -6.75 6.30
N ASP A 301 16.47 -7.76 5.64
CA ASP A 301 17.83 -7.73 5.09
C ASP A 301 17.97 -6.67 3.97
N ALA A 302 16.89 -6.40 3.23
CA ALA A 302 16.83 -5.38 2.19
C ALA A 302 16.50 -3.96 2.70
N GLY A 303 16.22 -3.79 4.01
CA GLY A 303 15.91 -2.50 4.63
C GLY A 303 14.44 -2.07 4.57
N TYR A 304 13.52 -2.97 4.20
CA TYR A 304 12.08 -2.73 4.17
C TYR A 304 11.43 -3.14 5.52
N GLU A 305 11.60 -2.29 6.53
CA GLU A 305 11.18 -2.59 7.91
C GLU A 305 9.65 -2.73 8.06
N GLU A 306 8.86 -1.93 7.35
CA GLU A 306 7.40 -1.98 7.38
C GLU A 306 6.86 -3.28 6.77
N GLU A 307 7.37 -3.66 5.59
CA GLU A 307 7.00 -4.92 4.93
C GLU A 307 7.46 -6.14 5.72
N SER A 308 8.68 -6.11 6.28
CA SER A 308 9.17 -7.16 7.18
C SER A 308 8.21 -7.38 8.34
N TYR A 309 7.84 -6.29 9.01
CA TYR A 309 6.91 -6.35 10.12
C TYR A 309 5.53 -6.89 9.70
N HIS A 310 4.99 -6.42 8.58
CA HIS A 310 3.69 -6.85 8.06
C HIS A 310 3.62 -8.37 7.83
N TYR A 311 4.63 -8.95 7.19
CA TYR A 311 4.66 -10.41 6.96
C TYR A 311 4.97 -11.19 8.24
N LEU A 312 5.70 -10.61 9.19
CA LEU A 312 5.94 -11.23 10.49
C LEU A 312 4.65 -11.34 11.32
N ILE A 313 3.79 -10.31 11.29
CA ILE A 313 2.45 -10.39 11.91
C ILE A 313 1.57 -11.43 11.22
N LYS A 314 1.64 -11.54 9.89
CA LYS A 314 0.94 -12.62 9.18
C LYS A 314 1.43 -14.00 9.60
N ALA A 315 2.74 -14.19 9.76
CA ALA A 315 3.30 -15.45 10.27
C ALA A 315 2.84 -15.75 11.71
N LEU A 316 2.71 -14.73 12.57
CA LEU A 316 2.18 -14.92 13.92
C LEU A 316 0.67 -15.18 13.93
N GLY A 317 -0.04 -14.74 12.89
CA GLY A 317 -1.47 -15.00 12.69
C GLY A 317 -1.80 -16.42 12.22
N THR A 318 -0.82 -17.21 11.78
CA THR A 318 -0.98 -18.63 11.40
C THR A 318 -0.77 -19.59 12.58
N PHE A 319 -0.68 -19.11 13.82
CA PHE A 319 -0.75 -19.99 14.99
C PHE A 319 -2.21 -20.14 15.36
N ASP A 320 -2.67 -21.38 15.51
CA ASP A 320 -4.03 -21.61 15.96
C ASP A 320 -4.20 -21.05 17.37
N ARG A 321 -5.29 -20.30 17.57
CA ARG A 321 -5.60 -19.67 18.86
C ARG A 321 -6.08 -20.69 19.88
N ASP A 322 -6.63 -21.79 19.40
CA ASP A 322 -7.23 -22.83 20.24
C ASP A 322 -6.18 -23.87 20.71
N GLU A 323 -5.04 -23.96 20.02
CA GLU A 323 -3.95 -24.88 20.35
C GLU A 323 -2.87 -24.21 21.21
N GLN A 324 -3.03 -24.30 22.54
CA GLN A 324 -2.11 -23.68 23.50
C GLN A 324 -0.66 -24.16 23.35
N GLU A 325 -0.44 -25.39 22.90
CA GLU A 325 0.90 -25.96 22.66
C GLU A 325 1.63 -25.24 21.51
N GLU A 326 0.91 -24.86 20.45
CA GLU A 326 1.49 -24.07 19.35
C GLU A 326 1.77 -22.63 19.77
N VAL A 327 0.83 -22.02 20.51
CA VAL A 327 0.94 -20.63 20.98
C VAL A 327 2.12 -20.45 21.95
N THR A 328 2.42 -21.46 22.76
CA THR A 328 3.51 -21.44 23.74
C THR A 328 4.81 -22.05 23.23
N SER A 329 4.82 -22.56 22.00
CA SER A 329 6.00 -23.15 21.35
C SER A 329 7.19 -22.19 21.34
N GLU A 330 8.41 -22.73 21.44
CA GLU A 330 9.64 -21.94 21.36
C GLU A 330 9.74 -21.12 20.05
N GLU A 331 9.21 -21.66 18.95
CA GLU A 331 9.19 -20.96 17.66
C GLU A 331 8.28 -19.74 17.71
N ALA A 332 7.08 -19.90 18.27
CA ALA A 332 6.12 -18.81 18.47
C ALA A 332 6.73 -17.72 19.37
N GLN A 333 7.37 -18.10 20.48
CA GLN A 333 8.04 -17.17 21.37
C GLN A 333 9.16 -16.39 20.67
N LYS A 334 10.02 -17.07 19.90
CA LYS A 334 11.11 -16.42 19.14
C LYS A 334 10.57 -15.42 18.11
N LEU A 335 9.51 -15.78 17.38
CA LEU A 335 8.87 -14.90 16.41
C LEU A 335 8.17 -13.71 17.07
N SER A 336 7.47 -13.93 18.19
CA SER A 336 6.82 -12.87 18.97
C SER A 336 7.84 -11.87 19.54
N LEU A 337 8.95 -12.36 20.09
CA LEU A 337 10.04 -11.50 20.57
C LEU A 337 10.67 -10.69 19.42
N LYS A 338 10.85 -11.31 18.25
CA LYS A 338 11.34 -10.60 17.06
C LYS A 338 10.37 -9.51 16.62
N ALA A 339 9.07 -9.80 16.59
CA ALA A 339 8.04 -8.83 16.19
C ALA A 339 7.96 -7.66 17.18
N LEU A 340 8.04 -7.96 18.48
CA LEU A 340 8.05 -6.96 19.54
C LEU A 340 9.27 -6.06 19.45
N ARG A 341 10.47 -6.64 19.31
CA ARG A 341 11.71 -5.86 19.14
C ARG A 341 11.63 -4.96 17.92
N LEU A 342 11.14 -5.46 16.78
CA LEU A 342 10.98 -4.69 15.56
C LEU A 342 9.97 -3.55 15.72
N ALA A 343 8.82 -3.80 16.36
CA ALA A 343 7.81 -2.76 16.60
C ALA A 343 8.29 -1.67 17.55
N ILE A 344 9.01 -2.07 18.61
CA ILE A 344 9.50 -1.16 19.63
C ILE A 344 10.65 -0.31 19.08
N SER A 345 11.60 -0.92 18.35
CA SER A 345 12.75 -0.22 17.76
C SER A 345 12.36 0.74 16.64
N HIS A 346 11.27 0.45 15.91
CA HIS A 346 10.83 1.29 14.80
C HIS A 346 10.34 2.67 15.30
N PRO A 347 10.96 3.78 14.87
CA PRO A 347 10.72 5.11 15.45
C PRO A 347 9.38 5.72 15.03
N THR A 348 8.82 5.33 13.88
CA THR A 348 7.57 5.90 13.33
C THR A 348 6.35 5.03 13.60
N ARG A 349 6.53 3.85 14.19
CA ARG A 349 5.43 2.94 14.52
C ARG A 349 4.97 3.19 15.95
N PHE A 350 3.75 3.69 16.11
CA PHE A 350 3.17 3.99 17.43
C PHE A 350 1.97 3.12 17.79
N ASP A 351 1.47 2.33 16.84
CA ASP A 351 0.38 1.38 17.06
C ASP A 351 0.94 -0.02 17.37
N PHE A 352 0.43 -0.60 18.45
CA PHE A 352 0.82 -1.90 18.99
C PHE A 352 -0.41 -2.79 19.23
N GLN A 353 -1.61 -2.35 18.83
CA GLN A 353 -2.84 -3.11 19.01
C GLN A 353 -2.80 -4.43 18.23
N ASP A 354 -2.14 -4.44 17.07
CA ASP A 354 -1.98 -5.62 16.24
C ASP A 354 -1.12 -6.71 16.91
N LEU A 355 -0.10 -6.33 17.69
CA LEU A 355 0.66 -7.28 18.52
C LEU A 355 -0.17 -7.80 19.68
N ARG A 356 -0.90 -6.92 20.36
CA ARG A 356 -1.66 -7.27 21.57
C ARG A 356 -2.79 -8.26 21.30
N VAL A 357 -3.35 -8.25 20.09
CA VAL A 357 -4.42 -9.16 19.68
C VAL A 357 -3.91 -10.59 19.44
N LEU A 358 -2.61 -10.79 19.21
CA LEU A 358 -2.03 -12.09 18.90
C LEU A 358 -1.88 -12.95 20.17
N PRO A 359 -2.43 -14.18 20.22
CA PRO A 359 -2.31 -15.06 21.39
C PRO A 359 -0.85 -15.42 21.72
N SER A 360 -0.01 -15.59 20.70
CA SER A 360 1.43 -15.89 20.85
C SER A 360 2.22 -14.75 21.50
N VAL A 361 1.72 -13.51 21.43
CA VAL A 361 2.30 -12.37 22.13
C VAL A 361 1.74 -12.28 23.55
N GLN A 362 0.47 -12.60 23.76
CA GLN A 362 -0.13 -12.67 25.10
C GLN A 362 0.56 -13.74 25.96
N ALA A 363 0.87 -14.90 25.38
CA ALA A 363 1.60 -15.98 26.05
C ALA A 363 3.05 -15.59 26.44
N LEU A 364 3.59 -14.48 25.94
CA LEU A 364 4.88 -13.96 26.41
C LEU A 364 4.84 -13.49 27.86
N SER A 365 3.66 -13.24 28.45
CA SER A 365 3.55 -12.89 29.87
C SER A 365 4.17 -13.95 30.79
N ASP A 366 4.06 -15.21 30.40
CA ASP A 366 4.47 -16.33 31.23
C ASP A 366 5.94 -16.70 31.02
N SER A 367 6.45 -16.52 29.79
CA SER A 367 7.83 -16.87 29.42
C SER A 367 8.81 -15.70 29.59
N HIS A 368 8.40 -14.48 29.20
CA HIS A 368 9.21 -13.28 29.14
C HIS A 368 8.45 -12.07 29.71
N PRO A 369 8.20 -12.04 31.03
CA PRO A 369 7.34 -11.02 31.67
C PRO A 369 7.85 -9.59 31.49
N VAL A 370 9.17 -9.40 31.37
CA VAL A 370 9.77 -8.07 31.16
C VAL A 370 9.37 -7.47 29.81
N TYR A 371 9.26 -8.32 28.78
CA TYR A 371 8.85 -7.91 27.43
C TYR A 371 7.35 -7.59 27.36
N SER A 372 6.51 -8.37 28.03
CA SER A 372 5.08 -8.07 28.11
C SER A 372 4.81 -6.79 28.91
N GLN A 373 5.49 -6.59 30.04
CA GLN A 373 5.39 -5.34 30.81
C GLN A 373 5.77 -4.13 29.95
N LEU A 374 6.84 -4.24 29.15
CA LEU A 374 7.22 -3.18 28.23
C LEU A 374 6.13 -2.91 27.17
N LEU A 375 5.52 -3.94 26.59
CA LEU A 375 4.42 -3.78 25.64
C LEU A 375 3.21 -3.08 26.29
N ASP A 376 2.87 -3.43 27.52
CA ASP A 376 1.79 -2.80 28.28
C ASP A 376 2.09 -1.32 28.57
N ILE A 377 3.34 -0.99 28.90
CA ILE A 377 3.79 0.40 29.07
C ILE A 377 3.58 1.20 27.78
N PHE A 378 4.02 0.68 26.63
CA PHE A 378 3.92 1.36 25.34
C PHE A 378 2.48 1.49 24.84
N THR A 379 1.59 0.56 25.19
CA THR A 379 0.19 0.56 24.74
C THR A 379 -0.70 1.47 25.58
N GLU A 380 -0.65 1.37 26.92
CA GLU A 380 -1.61 2.00 27.81
C GLU A 380 -1.03 3.04 28.76
N GLN A 381 0.23 2.89 29.16
CA GLN A 381 0.81 3.66 30.27
C GLN A 381 1.58 4.92 29.81
N ASP A 382 2.17 5.61 30.79
CA ASP A 382 2.79 6.91 30.63
C ASP A 382 4.31 6.86 30.83
N LEU A 383 4.96 8.03 30.69
CA LEU A 383 6.41 8.17 30.79
C LEU A 383 6.93 7.88 32.20
N GLU A 384 6.13 8.15 33.24
CA GLU A 384 6.49 7.83 34.63
C GLU A 384 6.66 6.32 34.80
N ASP A 385 5.71 5.52 34.32
CA ASP A 385 5.79 4.05 34.37
C ASP A 385 6.99 3.50 33.57
N TYR A 386 7.34 4.15 32.46
CA TYR A 386 8.55 3.80 31.70
C TYR A 386 9.85 4.10 32.47
N ASN A 387 9.90 5.20 33.22
CA ASN A 387 11.05 5.52 34.06
C ASN A 387 11.16 4.53 35.22
N ASP A 388 10.04 4.18 35.87
CA ASP A 388 10.00 3.17 36.93
C ASP A 388 10.49 1.81 36.40
N PHE A 389 10.04 1.41 35.21
CA PHE A 389 10.54 0.20 34.54
C PHE A 389 12.04 0.23 34.28
N LYS A 390 12.58 1.38 33.85
CA LYS A 390 14.02 1.57 33.62
C LYS A 390 14.83 1.45 34.92
N ASP A 391 14.29 1.98 36.01
CA ASP A 391 14.93 1.93 37.33
C ASP A 391 14.87 0.51 37.93
N GLU A 392 13.78 -0.23 37.70
CA GLU A 392 13.64 -1.64 38.08
C GLU A 392 14.57 -2.57 37.27
N HIS A 393 14.71 -2.33 35.96
CA HIS A 393 15.41 -3.21 35.02
C HIS A 393 16.71 -2.59 34.48
N GLN A 394 17.56 -2.07 35.37
CA GLN A 394 18.84 -1.48 34.98
C GLN A 394 19.73 -2.45 34.20
N GLY A 395 20.22 -2.03 33.03
CA GLY A 395 21.08 -2.82 32.14
C GLY A 395 20.36 -3.83 31.24
N TRP A 396 19.04 -4.02 31.38
CA TRP A 396 18.29 -4.93 30.51
C TRP A 396 18.15 -4.36 29.08
N ILE A 397 17.87 -3.07 28.96
CA ILE A 397 17.70 -2.37 27.67
C ILE A 397 18.98 -2.47 26.82
N GLU A 398 20.15 -2.27 27.44
CA GLU A 398 21.46 -2.38 26.79
C GLU A 398 21.77 -3.81 26.37
N LYS A 399 21.44 -4.79 27.24
CA LYS A 399 21.62 -6.22 26.94
C LYS A 399 20.81 -6.67 25.73
N GLU A 400 19.63 -6.10 25.52
CA GLU A 400 18.74 -6.41 24.42
C GLU A 400 19.00 -5.56 23.14
N ASN A 401 20.08 -4.76 23.13
CA ASN A 401 20.44 -3.84 22.03
C ASN A 401 19.34 -2.83 21.66
N LEU A 402 18.54 -2.41 22.64
CA LEU A 402 17.53 -1.38 22.46
C LEU A 402 18.11 0.01 22.76
N ASP A 403 17.74 1.00 21.96
CA ASP A 403 18.22 2.38 22.09
C ASP A 403 17.34 3.16 23.07
N ASN A 404 17.85 3.42 24.29
CA ASN A 404 17.09 4.07 25.36
C ASN A 404 16.57 5.46 24.95
N ASP A 405 17.36 6.23 24.21
CA ASP A 405 17.00 7.60 23.83
C ASP A 405 15.84 7.59 22.83
N LYS A 406 15.84 6.65 21.87
CA LYS A 406 14.73 6.46 20.94
C LYS A 406 13.47 6.01 21.65
N LEU A 407 13.59 5.08 22.60
CA LEU A 407 12.45 4.59 23.38
C LEU A 407 11.85 5.69 24.25
N GLN A 408 12.67 6.46 24.94
CA GLN A 408 12.21 7.57 25.76
C GLN A 408 11.55 8.66 24.91
N ARG A 409 12.13 9.00 23.76
CA ARG A 409 11.50 9.93 22.79
C ARG A 409 10.15 9.41 22.32
N LYS A 410 10.06 8.12 22.00
CA LYS A 410 8.82 7.47 21.58
C LYS A 410 7.77 7.53 22.67
N MET A 411 8.13 7.20 23.91
CA MET A 411 7.25 7.31 25.09
C MET A 411 6.77 8.74 25.33
N ARG A 412 7.63 9.75 25.18
CA ARG A 412 7.22 11.17 25.25
C ARG A 412 6.11 11.50 24.25
N LEU A 413 6.28 11.13 22.97
CA LEU A 413 5.28 11.40 21.93
C LEU A 413 3.95 10.71 22.23
N LEU A 414 4.05 9.49 22.73
CA LEU A 414 2.96 8.63 23.13
C LEU A 414 2.20 9.22 24.33
N THR A 415 2.88 9.59 25.43
CA THR A 415 2.27 10.25 26.59
C THR A 415 1.60 11.57 26.23
N PHE A 416 2.18 12.34 25.29
CA PHE A 416 1.52 13.53 24.74
C PHE A 416 0.17 13.15 24.10
N ALA A 417 0.14 12.10 23.27
CA ALA A 417 -1.08 11.66 22.62
C ALA A 417 -2.14 11.21 23.64
N SER A 418 -1.73 10.50 24.71
CA SER A 418 -2.63 10.12 25.82
C SER A 418 -3.20 11.36 26.53
N LEU A 419 -2.36 12.35 26.82
CA LEU A 419 -2.78 13.62 27.45
C LEU A 419 -3.76 14.39 26.55
N ALA A 420 -3.51 14.42 25.25
CA ALA A 420 -4.40 15.04 24.28
C ALA A 420 -5.73 14.31 24.12
N ALA A 421 -5.76 12.99 24.32
CA ALA A 421 -6.97 12.19 24.27
C ALA A 421 -7.81 12.30 25.55
N SER A 422 -7.17 12.47 26.71
CA SER A 422 -7.86 12.59 28.01
C SER A 422 -8.42 13.98 28.28
N THR A 423 -7.95 15.01 27.57
CA THR A 423 -8.36 16.40 27.78
C THR A 423 -9.72 16.71 27.12
N PRO A 424 -10.80 16.96 27.89
CA PRO A 424 -12.15 17.16 27.34
C PRO A 424 -12.32 18.50 26.63
N ASN A 425 -11.62 19.54 27.09
CA ASN A 425 -11.77 20.90 26.59
C ASN A 425 -11.01 21.17 25.28
N ARG A 426 -10.29 20.17 24.75
CA ARG A 426 -9.44 20.31 23.56
C ARG A 426 -8.39 21.42 23.67
N GLU A 427 -8.05 21.81 24.89
CA GLU A 427 -7.07 22.85 25.20
C GLU A 427 -6.12 22.32 26.27
N ILE A 428 -4.83 22.20 25.94
CA ILE A 428 -3.81 21.68 26.86
C ILE A 428 -2.86 22.82 27.23
N PRO A 429 -2.85 23.28 28.49
CA PRO A 429 -1.87 24.25 28.96
C PRO A 429 -0.44 23.69 28.89
N TYR A 430 0.54 24.53 28.54
CA TYR A 430 1.95 24.11 28.48
C TYR A 430 2.45 23.55 29.81
N ALA A 431 1.96 24.04 30.95
CA ALA A 431 2.33 23.54 32.27
C ALA A 431 1.97 22.05 32.46
N ASN A 432 0.86 21.58 31.87
CA ASN A 432 0.47 20.17 31.93
C ASN A 432 1.35 19.32 31.02
N ILE A 433 1.71 19.85 29.86
CA ILE A 433 2.61 19.19 28.90
C ILE A 433 4.02 19.03 29.51
N VAL A 434 4.55 20.07 30.15
CA VAL A 434 5.84 20.03 30.86
C VAL A 434 5.87 18.95 31.93
N LYS A 435 4.81 18.86 32.74
CA LYS A 435 4.71 17.85 33.80
C LYS A 435 4.68 16.43 33.23
N ALA A 436 3.85 16.19 32.22
CA ALA A 436 3.67 14.86 31.64
C ALA A 436 4.91 14.37 30.87
N LEU A 437 5.60 15.26 30.15
CA LEU A 437 6.78 14.91 29.35
C LEU A 437 8.10 14.99 30.12
N GLN A 438 8.11 15.68 31.26
CA GLN A 438 9.31 15.99 32.05
C GLN A 438 10.39 16.71 31.23
N VAL A 439 9.97 17.71 30.44
CA VAL A 439 10.87 18.52 29.58
C VAL A 439 10.85 19.99 29.97
N PRO A 440 11.91 20.77 29.68
CA PRO A 440 11.91 22.22 29.90
C PRO A 440 10.77 22.92 29.15
N LEU A 441 10.28 24.03 29.70
CA LEU A 441 9.20 24.81 29.10
C LEU A 441 9.53 25.30 27.67
N GLU A 442 10.81 25.55 27.39
CA GLU A 442 11.33 26.00 26.09
C GLU A 442 11.19 24.94 24.99
N GLU A 443 11.22 23.65 25.36
CA GLU A 443 11.16 22.55 24.40
C GLU A 443 9.73 22.10 24.08
N VAL A 444 8.72 22.57 24.84
CA VAL A 444 7.32 22.15 24.66
C VAL A 444 6.83 22.37 23.23
N GLU A 445 7.26 23.47 22.60
CA GLU A 445 6.87 23.79 21.21
C GLU A 445 7.50 22.81 20.22
N LEU A 446 8.75 22.40 20.42
CA LEU A 446 9.43 21.38 19.61
C LEU A 446 8.71 20.04 19.71
N TRP A 447 8.39 19.61 20.94
CA TRP A 447 7.65 18.37 21.17
C TRP A 447 6.23 18.42 20.59
N SER A 448 5.53 19.55 20.69
CA SER A 448 4.20 19.73 20.08
C SER A 448 4.27 19.59 18.56
N ILE A 449 5.31 20.15 17.92
CA ILE A 449 5.54 20.01 16.48
C ILE A 449 5.86 18.56 16.10
N ASP A 450 6.70 17.88 16.88
CA ASP A 450 7.08 16.49 16.62
C ASP A 450 5.91 15.52 16.72
N VAL A 451 5.01 15.71 17.70
CA VAL A 451 3.78 14.92 17.85
C VAL A 451 2.84 15.13 16.66
N VAL A 452 2.75 16.36 16.16
CA VAL A 452 1.96 16.67 14.95
C VAL A 452 2.58 16.04 13.70
N ARG A 453 3.91 16.07 13.55
CA ARG A 453 4.61 15.38 12.46
C ARG A 453 4.42 13.86 12.51
N ALA A 454 4.40 13.29 13.71
CA ALA A 454 4.12 11.88 13.96
C ALA A 454 2.65 11.49 13.69
N LYS A 455 1.77 12.47 13.37
CA LYS A 455 0.33 12.27 13.12
C LYS A 455 -0.44 11.64 14.30
N LEU A 456 0.11 11.77 15.51
CA LEU A 456 -0.56 11.31 16.73
C LEU A 456 -1.62 12.31 17.20
N VAL A 457 -1.37 13.60 16.99
CA VAL A 457 -2.29 14.68 17.34
C VAL A 457 -2.31 15.71 16.22
N GLU A 458 -3.48 16.23 15.87
CA GLU A 458 -3.65 17.37 14.98
C GLU A 458 -4.12 18.55 15.83
N GLY A 459 -3.43 19.68 15.74
CA GLY A 459 -3.69 20.82 16.61
C GLY A 459 -3.02 22.11 16.14
N ARG A 460 -3.30 23.20 16.86
CA ARG A 460 -2.68 24.51 16.67
C ARG A 460 -2.04 24.98 17.96
N LEU A 461 -0.89 25.62 17.83
CA LEU A 461 -0.17 26.18 18.96
C LEU A 461 -0.59 27.63 19.20
N SER A 462 -0.99 27.97 20.42
CA SER A 462 -1.26 29.36 20.84
C SER A 462 -0.16 29.81 21.80
N GLN A 463 0.90 30.40 21.24
CA GLN A 463 2.06 30.82 22.02
C GLN A 463 1.73 31.96 23.02
N GLN A 464 0.84 32.88 22.63
CA GLN A 464 0.41 33.98 23.52
C GLN A 464 -0.31 33.48 24.77
N GLN A 465 -1.18 32.47 24.60
CA GLN A 465 -1.95 31.89 25.69
C GLN A 465 -1.19 30.77 26.41
N LYS A 466 -0.07 30.28 25.85
CA LYS A 466 0.67 29.10 26.31
C LYS A 466 -0.21 27.85 26.38
N VAL A 467 -1.01 27.64 25.33
CA VAL A 467 -1.95 26.52 25.21
C VAL A 467 -1.79 25.85 23.85
N PHE A 468 -1.89 24.52 23.84
CA PHE A 468 -2.02 23.72 22.62
C PHE A 468 -3.49 23.38 22.38
N LEU A 469 -4.04 23.84 21.25
CA LEU A 469 -5.41 23.60 20.83
C LEU A 469 -5.49 22.31 20.02
N VAL A 470 -6.22 21.32 20.50
CA VAL A 470 -6.37 20.01 19.89
C VAL A 470 -7.57 20.00 18.92
N HIS A 471 -7.36 19.61 17.68
CA HIS A 471 -8.44 19.39 16.72
C HIS A 471 -8.86 17.91 16.68
N ARG A 472 -7.88 17.01 16.62
CA ARG A 472 -8.06 15.57 16.54
C ARG A 472 -6.92 14.86 17.25
N THR A 473 -7.21 13.74 17.88
CA THR A 473 -6.22 12.88 18.52
C THR A 473 -6.40 11.45 18.05
N THR A 474 -5.28 10.75 17.85
CA THR A 474 -5.24 9.31 17.62
C THR A 474 -5.23 8.60 18.97
N TYR A 475 -6.21 7.74 19.21
CA TYR A 475 -6.26 6.90 20.42
C TYR A 475 -5.31 5.71 20.25
N ARG A 476 -4.42 5.50 21.22
CA ARG A 476 -3.51 4.34 21.25
C ARG A 476 -4.27 3.02 21.44
N VAL A 477 -5.26 3.03 22.33
CA VAL A 477 -6.16 1.90 22.60
C VAL A 477 -7.59 2.38 22.43
N PHE A 478 -8.34 1.67 21.59
CA PHE A 478 -9.75 1.96 21.33
C PHE A 478 -10.64 0.89 21.99
N GLY A 479 -10.99 1.15 23.25
CA GLY A 479 -11.78 0.24 24.07
C GLY A 479 -13.29 0.51 24.03
N GLU A 480 -14.02 -0.21 24.88
CA GLU A 480 -15.49 -0.12 24.96
C GLU A 480 -15.99 1.28 25.33
N LYS A 481 -15.26 2.00 26.19
CA LYS A 481 -15.63 3.37 26.59
C LYS A 481 -15.66 4.31 25.38
N GLN A 482 -14.65 4.21 24.52
CA GLN A 482 -14.54 5.01 23.30
C GLN A 482 -15.62 4.60 22.28
N TRP A 483 -15.92 3.29 22.15
CA TRP A 483 -17.04 2.80 21.34
C TRP A 483 -18.38 3.37 21.80
N ARG A 484 -18.63 3.43 23.11
CA ARG A 484 -19.87 3.95 23.69
C ARG A 484 -20.02 5.46 23.46
N GLU A 485 -18.94 6.21 23.61
CA GLU A 485 -18.91 7.64 23.31
C GLU A 485 -19.16 7.89 21.82
N LEU A 486 -18.52 7.12 20.93
CA LEU A 486 -18.74 7.20 19.49
C LEU A 486 -20.19 6.89 19.13
N ALA A 487 -20.78 5.83 19.70
CA ALA A 487 -22.17 5.47 19.46
C ALA A 487 -23.13 6.59 19.88
N THR A 488 -22.85 7.28 20.99
CA THR A 488 -23.67 8.40 21.45
C THR A 488 -23.54 9.60 20.51
N ARG A 489 -22.32 9.96 20.10
CA ARG A 489 -22.08 11.04 19.13
C ARG A 489 -22.73 10.75 17.78
N VAL A 490 -22.60 9.53 17.25
CA VAL A 490 -23.25 9.11 16.00
C VAL A 490 -24.77 9.12 16.14
N GLY A 491 -25.31 8.72 17.29
CA GLY A 491 -26.73 8.83 17.59
C GLY A 491 -27.25 10.27 17.58
N GLN A 492 -26.49 11.21 18.15
CA GLN A 492 -26.80 12.64 18.11
C GLN A 492 -26.70 13.21 16.69
N TYR A 493 -25.70 12.80 15.91
CA TYR A 493 -25.61 13.21 14.50
C TYR A 493 -26.79 12.68 13.70
N LYS A 494 -27.18 11.43 13.91
CA LYS A 494 -28.36 10.83 13.26
C LYS A 494 -29.62 11.63 13.60
N SER A 495 -29.87 11.94 14.88
CA SER A 495 -31.04 12.72 15.26
C SER A 495 -31.02 14.13 14.67
N THR A 496 -29.86 14.77 14.57
CA THR A 496 -29.71 16.09 13.94
C THR A 496 -30.02 16.01 12.44
N VAL A 497 -29.51 15.00 11.73
CA VAL A 497 -29.80 14.79 10.30
C VAL A 497 -31.28 14.49 10.08
N ASP A 498 -31.90 13.67 10.94
CA ASP A 498 -33.33 13.38 10.88
C ASP A 498 -34.17 14.65 11.08
N GLN A 499 -33.79 15.52 12.03
CA GLN A 499 -34.43 16.82 12.24
C GLN A 499 -34.27 17.74 11.01
N LEU A 500 -33.07 17.82 10.42
CA LEU A 500 -32.84 18.61 9.20
C LEU A 500 -33.67 18.09 8.02
N LEU A 501 -33.80 16.77 7.86
CA LEU A 501 -34.65 16.16 6.84
C LEU A 501 -36.13 16.49 7.07
N GLN A 502 -36.60 16.50 8.31
CA GLN A 502 -37.97 16.90 8.65
C GLN A 502 -38.20 18.38 8.31
N VAL A 503 -37.26 19.27 8.64
CA VAL A 503 -37.33 20.70 8.30
C VAL A 503 -37.32 20.89 6.78
N LEU A 504 -36.46 20.18 6.04
CA LEU A 504 -36.42 20.23 4.58
C LEU A 504 -37.72 19.77 3.94
N ARG A 505 -38.28 18.64 4.40
CA ARG A 505 -39.58 18.13 3.91
C ARG A 505 -40.71 19.11 4.20
N LYS A 506 -40.72 19.71 5.39
CA LYS A 506 -41.70 20.73 5.77
C LYS A 506 -41.55 21.99 4.92
N ALA A 507 -40.33 22.47 4.73
CA ALA A 507 -40.07 23.63 3.86
C ALA A 507 -40.49 23.35 2.42
N GLN A 508 -40.25 22.14 1.91
CA GLN A 508 -40.70 21.73 0.58
C GLN A 508 -42.23 21.72 0.49
N SER A 509 -42.93 21.13 1.46
CA SER A 509 -44.40 21.15 1.48
C SER A 509 -44.97 22.56 1.64
N ASP A 510 -44.31 23.42 2.42
CA ASP A 510 -44.73 24.80 2.61
C ASP A 510 -44.58 25.59 1.29
N VAL A 511 -43.48 25.41 0.55
CA VAL A 511 -43.27 26.00 -0.78
C VAL A 511 -44.30 25.49 -1.79
N ASP A 512 -44.57 24.19 -1.82
CA ASP A 512 -45.59 23.62 -2.71
C ASP A 512 -46.99 24.15 -2.37
N SER A 513 -47.33 24.26 -1.08
CA SER A 513 -48.59 24.85 -0.64
C SER A 513 -48.70 26.35 -0.94
N GLN A 514 -47.58 27.09 -0.90
CA GLN A 514 -47.54 28.50 -1.30
C GLN A 514 -47.75 28.66 -2.79
N ARG A 515 -47.09 27.82 -3.61
CA ARG A 515 -47.30 27.78 -5.06
C ARG A 515 -48.74 27.46 -5.43
N GLU A 516 -49.34 26.48 -4.78
CA GLU A 516 -50.76 26.15 -4.97
C GLU A 516 -51.68 27.31 -4.60
N ARG A 517 -51.42 28.00 -3.48
CA ARG A 517 -52.19 29.18 -3.07
C ARG A 517 -52.04 30.34 -4.06
N GLU A 518 -50.83 30.61 -4.53
CA GLU A 518 -50.57 31.63 -5.55
C GLU A 518 -51.25 31.30 -6.88
N GLN A 519 -51.24 30.03 -7.30
CA GLN A 519 -51.96 29.56 -8.48
C GLN A 519 -53.47 29.74 -8.34
N LEU A 520 -54.05 29.32 -7.21
CA LEU A 520 -55.48 29.50 -6.94
C LEU A 520 -55.87 30.98 -6.86
N GLU A 521 -55.01 31.84 -6.33
CA GLU A 521 -55.25 33.28 -6.29
C GLU A 521 -55.18 33.90 -7.70
N LEU A 522 -54.23 33.47 -8.53
CA LEU A 522 -54.14 33.88 -9.94
C LEU A 522 -55.35 33.39 -10.75
N GLU A 523 -55.77 32.14 -10.57
CA GLU A 523 -56.98 31.59 -11.19
C GLU A 523 -58.23 32.34 -10.74
N ARG A 524 -58.35 32.67 -9.45
CA ARG A 524 -59.46 33.48 -8.93
C ARG A 524 -59.45 34.90 -9.50
N LYS A 525 -58.28 35.52 -9.65
CA LYS A 525 -58.12 36.83 -10.30
C LYS A 525 -58.49 36.77 -11.78
N LEU A 526 -58.09 35.72 -12.49
CA LEU A 526 -58.46 35.46 -13.89
C LEU A 526 -59.97 35.22 -14.05
N ALA A 527 -60.58 34.43 -13.16
CA ALA A 527 -62.03 34.17 -13.17
C ALA A 527 -62.84 35.44 -12.85
N ASN A 528 -62.42 36.25 -11.87
CA ASN A 528 -63.06 37.54 -11.59
C ASN A 528 -62.89 38.55 -12.74
N ALA A 529 -61.75 38.54 -13.43
CA ALA A 529 -61.55 39.36 -14.63
C ALA A 529 -62.48 38.92 -15.79
N ASN A 530 -62.86 37.63 -15.85
CA ASN A 530 -63.74 37.09 -16.89
C ASN A 530 -65.25 37.27 -16.59
N ILE A 531 -65.64 37.46 -15.32
CA ILE A 531 -67.04 37.71 -14.90
C ILE A 531 -67.39 39.21 -14.92
N GLY A 532 -66.40 40.12 -14.92
CA GLY A 532 -66.59 41.57 -15.03
C GLY A 532 -66.95 42.10 -16.43
N GLY A 533 -67.10 41.22 -17.43
CA GLY A 533 -67.30 41.59 -18.84
C GLY A 533 -68.72 41.88 -19.30
N HIS A 534 -69.71 42.05 -18.40
CA HIS A 534 -71.09 42.33 -18.80
C HIS A 534 -71.93 43.09 -17.75
N GLN A 535 -71.60 44.37 -17.48
CA GLN A 535 -72.65 45.38 -17.32
C GLN A 535 -72.12 46.77 -17.67
N GLY A 536 -72.57 47.28 -18.80
CA GLY A 536 -72.20 48.59 -19.31
C GLY A 536 -72.81 49.73 -18.50
N GLY A 537 -72.01 50.79 -18.38
CA GLY A 537 -72.44 52.17 -18.58
C GLY A 537 -73.26 52.82 -17.46
N GLY A 538 -72.65 53.76 -16.74
CA GLY A 538 -73.43 54.74 -15.99
C GLY A 538 -72.68 55.57 -14.97
N GLY A 539 -71.90 56.54 -15.43
CA GLY A 539 -71.87 57.89 -14.87
C GLY A 539 -71.40 58.11 -13.43
N GLY A 540 -70.27 58.81 -13.31
CA GLY A 540 -70.26 60.06 -12.55
C GLY A 540 -69.86 60.00 -11.07
N ASP A 541 -68.62 60.42 -10.86
CA ASP A 541 -68.28 61.58 -10.02
C ASP A 541 -67.50 61.31 -8.72
N ARG A 542 -66.46 62.15 -8.58
CA ARG A 542 -65.79 62.64 -7.36
C ARG A 542 -64.76 61.78 -6.60
N ARG A 543 -63.53 62.32 -6.71
CA ARG A 543 -62.51 62.60 -5.66
C ARG A 543 -61.32 61.63 -5.58
N GLN A 544 -60.20 62.05 -6.19
CA GLN A 544 -58.87 61.86 -5.63
C GLN A 544 -58.57 62.95 -4.56
N PRO A 545 -57.47 62.87 -3.80
CA PRO A 545 -57.03 61.74 -2.97
C PRO A 545 -56.74 62.22 -1.53
N ARG A 546 -56.78 61.32 -0.54
CA ARG A 546 -56.15 61.57 0.78
C ARG A 546 -55.18 60.46 1.12
N LYS A 547 -53.89 60.79 1.09
CA LYS A 547 -52.84 60.12 1.85
C LYS A 547 -53.20 60.12 3.35
N PRO A 548 -52.86 59.05 4.08
CA PRO A 548 -52.16 59.15 5.37
C PRO A 548 -50.70 58.72 5.14
N ARG A 549 -49.74 59.63 5.33
CA ARG A 549 -48.91 59.73 6.54
C ARG A 549 -48.33 58.38 6.97
N THR A 550 -47.12 58.13 6.47
CA THR A 550 -46.03 57.51 7.22
C THR A 550 -45.71 58.40 8.43
N ASP A 551 -45.60 57.81 9.60
CA ASP A 551 -44.77 58.28 10.72
C ASP A 551 -44.36 57.00 11.50
N GLU A 552 -43.06 56.70 11.46
CA GLU A 552 -42.27 55.96 12.45
C GLU A 552 -42.63 54.50 12.82
N ASP A 553 -41.88 53.56 12.25
CA ASP A 553 -40.93 52.80 13.07
C ASP A 553 -39.54 53.36 12.70
N ASP A 554 -39.13 54.42 13.40
CA ASP A 554 -37.76 54.97 13.40
C ASP A 554 -36.86 54.16 14.35
#